data_AF-R7LZ25-F1
#
_entry.id   AF-R7LZ25-F1
#
_cell.length_a   1.000
_cell.length_b   1.000
_cell.length_c   1.000
_cell.angle_alpha   90.00
_cell.angle_beta   90.00
_cell.angle_gamma   90.00
#
_symmetry.space_group_name_H-M   'P 1'
#
loop_
_entity.id
_entity.type
_entity.pdbx_description
1 polymer ?
#
loop_
_entity_poly.entity_id
_entity_poly.type
_entity_poly.pdbx_seq_one_letter_code
_entity_poly.pdbx_strand_id
1 'polypeptide(L)'
;MTPYDFDQYVTLVREKLQLLTEEPVEQKEINYGRQLKVRKGPDTVNLALYNGKKGLKQVWSGKVSSFRDCCQKALDGETEPSALAGDLSAGGGKVTLLDGKPGFDGLWCGSDESGKGDYFGPLAVAAVCLDLETARQYQSWGICDSKALTDGKIHQLAEKIRQTAKAHTVLVLKPQFYNQRYIQLKSQKQNLNHLLASGHIHALGRVLQQVPECHFALVDQFTRHNAISSTLEAAYPGLKVYQQPKGEADMAVAAASILARDAFVEVMGELSQKAGFELPKGGGSQATAAARKLAKAQGEEALSQYVKLHFANTGKLRL
;
A
#
# COMPACT_ATOMS: atom_id res chain seq x y z
N MET A 1 -14.20 21.15 -11.12
CA MET A 1 -14.75 20.97 -12.48
C MET A 1 -15.71 22.10 -12.75
N THR A 2 -15.88 22.55 -14.01
CA THR A 2 -16.93 23.54 -14.31
C THR A 2 -18.31 22.92 -14.06
N PRO A 3 -19.39 23.71 -13.88
CA PRO A 3 -20.74 23.18 -13.75
C PRO A 3 -21.14 22.27 -14.92
N TYR A 4 -20.77 22.66 -16.15
CA TYR A 4 -21.01 21.88 -17.37
C TYR A 4 -20.27 20.53 -17.38
N ASP A 5 -18.97 20.51 -17.03
CA ASP A 5 -18.22 19.25 -16.93
C ASP A 5 -18.80 18.32 -15.87
N PHE A 6 -19.37 18.89 -14.80
CA PHE A 6 -19.99 18.12 -13.74
C PHE A 6 -21.33 17.52 -14.15
N ASP A 7 -22.11 18.21 -14.99
CA ASP A 7 -23.32 17.65 -15.61
C ASP A 7 -23.00 16.48 -16.53
N GLN A 8 -21.99 16.63 -17.40
CA GLN A 8 -21.54 15.56 -18.28
C GLN A 8 -21.00 14.36 -17.48
N TYR A 9 -20.23 14.62 -16.43
CA TYR A 9 -19.73 13.58 -15.53
C TYR A 9 -20.86 12.80 -14.85
N VAL A 10 -21.88 13.50 -14.33
CA VAL A 10 -23.04 12.85 -13.68
C VAL A 10 -23.82 12.00 -14.68
N THR A 11 -23.94 12.47 -15.93
CA THR A 11 -24.59 11.74 -17.02
C THR A 11 -23.85 10.45 -17.35
N LEU A 12 -22.52 10.52 -17.53
CA LEU A 12 -21.67 9.36 -17.78
C LEU A 12 -21.74 8.32 -16.65
N VAL A 13 -21.69 8.78 -15.39
CA VAL A 13 -21.80 7.91 -14.22
C VAL A 13 -23.17 7.21 -14.18
N ARG A 14 -24.25 7.93 -14.50
CA ARG A 14 -25.59 7.36 -14.55
C ARG A 14 -25.70 6.28 -15.62
N GLU A 15 -25.16 6.52 -16.82
CA GLU A 15 -25.15 5.54 -17.91
C GLU A 15 -24.39 4.27 -17.52
N LYS A 16 -23.19 4.40 -16.92
CA LYS A 16 -22.42 3.26 -16.43
C LYS A 16 -23.17 2.43 -15.39
N LEU A 17 -23.89 3.09 -14.48
CA LEU A 17 -24.70 2.41 -13.46
C LEU A 17 -25.97 1.78 -14.05
N GLN A 18 -26.55 2.39 -15.10
CA GLN A 18 -27.71 1.84 -15.81
C GLN A 18 -27.40 0.51 -16.50
N LEU A 19 -26.15 0.26 -16.92
CA LEU A 19 -25.74 -1.03 -17.47
C LEU A 19 -25.76 -2.18 -16.46
N LEU A 20 -25.81 -1.89 -15.15
CA LEU A 20 -25.75 -2.90 -14.09
C LEU A 20 -27.12 -3.37 -13.61
N THR A 21 -28.20 -2.70 -14.05
CA THR A 21 -29.57 -2.95 -13.63
C THR A 21 -30.59 -2.68 -14.74
N GLU A 22 -31.66 -3.46 -14.77
CA GLU A 22 -32.81 -3.25 -15.65
C GLU A 22 -33.76 -2.16 -15.11
N GLU A 23 -33.65 -1.81 -13.81
CA GLU A 23 -34.42 -0.74 -13.20
C GLU A 23 -33.83 0.64 -13.56
N PRO A 24 -34.67 1.66 -13.79
CA PRO A 24 -34.16 2.99 -14.15
C PRO A 24 -33.39 3.61 -12.98
N VAL A 25 -32.19 4.14 -13.25
CA VAL A 25 -31.40 4.87 -12.25
C VAL A 25 -32.06 6.22 -11.97
N GLU A 26 -32.63 6.37 -10.78
CA GLU A 26 -33.28 7.61 -10.34
C GLU A 26 -32.22 8.67 -10.01
N GLN A 27 -32.44 9.93 -10.42
CA GLN A 27 -31.57 11.07 -10.12
C GLN A 27 -32.32 12.13 -9.31
N LYS A 28 -31.67 12.69 -8.29
CA LYS A 28 -32.19 13.80 -7.48
C LYS A 28 -31.11 14.85 -7.21
N GLU A 29 -31.49 16.13 -7.23
CA GLU A 29 -30.62 17.22 -6.80
C GLU A 29 -30.50 17.27 -5.27
N ILE A 30 -29.29 17.51 -4.78
CA ILE A 30 -28.98 17.66 -3.36
C ILE A 30 -28.10 18.89 -3.15
N ASN A 31 -28.01 19.37 -1.90
CA ASN A 31 -27.15 20.51 -1.57
C ASN A 31 -25.72 20.26 -2.06
N TYR A 32 -25.26 21.09 -3.00
CA TYR A 32 -23.92 21.07 -3.57
C TYR A 32 -23.57 19.80 -4.38
N GLY A 33 -24.55 19.06 -4.91
CA GLY A 33 -24.30 17.83 -5.66
C GLY A 33 -25.52 17.19 -6.34
N ARG A 34 -25.33 15.96 -6.85
CA ARG A 34 -26.40 15.10 -7.38
C ARG A 34 -26.37 13.74 -6.71
N GLN A 35 -27.53 13.17 -6.44
CA GLN A 35 -27.68 11.81 -5.94
C GLN A 35 -28.26 10.91 -7.02
N LEU A 36 -27.65 9.74 -7.20
CA LEU A 36 -28.11 8.65 -8.07
C LEU A 36 -28.53 7.47 -7.19
N LYS A 37 -29.71 6.92 -7.45
CA LYS A 37 -30.24 5.75 -6.76
C LYS A 37 -30.38 4.59 -7.74
N VAL A 38 -29.67 3.52 -7.44
CA VAL A 38 -29.63 2.30 -8.26
C VAL A 38 -30.31 1.18 -7.48
N ARG A 39 -31.25 0.50 -8.11
CA ARG A 39 -31.95 -0.66 -7.54
C ARG A 39 -31.68 -1.89 -8.38
N LYS A 40 -31.56 -3.05 -7.75
CA LYS A 40 -31.50 -4.34 -8.44
C LYS A 40 -32.15 -5.40 -7.56
N GLY A 41 -33.42 -5.67 -7.82
CA GLY A 41 -34.20 -6.59 -6.99
C GLY A 41 -34.34 -6.06 -5.56
N PRO A 42 -33.92 -6.80 -4.51
CA PRO A 42 -34.05 -6.34 -3.13
C PRO A 42 -33.00 -5.28 -2.72
N ASP A 43 -31.95 -5.10 -3.52
CA ASP A 43 -30.84 -4.22 -3.18
C ASP A 43 -31.08 -2.79 -3.69
N THR A 44 -30.74 -1.81 -2.85
CA THR A 44 -30.79 -0.38 -3.18
C THR A 44 -29.48 0.28 -2.77
N VAL A 45 -28.84 0.96 -3.72
CA VAL A 45 -27.58 1.67 -3.55
C VAL A 45 -27.77 3.15 -3.88
N ASN A 46 -27.30 4.03 -3.00
CA ASN A 46 -27.34 5.47 -3.22
C ASN A 46 -25.91 6.03 -3.36
N LEU A 47 -25.65 6.71 -4.47
CA LEU A 47 -24.40 7.42 -4.75
C LEU A 47 -24.64 8.92 -4.76
N ALA A 48 -24.00 9.65 -3.85
CA ALA A 48 -23.98 11.11 -3.87
C ALA A 48 -22.66 11.63 -4.47
N LEU A 49 -22.78 12.45 -5.52
CA LEU A 49 -21.70 13.10 -6.23
C LEU A 49 -21.66 14.58 -5.86
N TYR A 50 -20.53 15.06 -5.34
CA TYR A 50 -20.32 16.46 -4.96
C TYR A 50 -19.20 17.07 -5.79
N ASN A 51 -19.38 18.32 -6.23
CA ASN A 51 -18.35 19.13 -6.90
C ASN A 51 -18.04 20.36 -6.04
N GLY A 52 -17.20 20.17 -5.02
CA GLY A 52 -16.84 21.22 -4.06
C GLY A 52 -15.46 21.83 -4.32
N LYS A 53 -15.05 22.81 -3.50
CA LYS A 53 -13.73 23.49 -3.61
C LYS A 53 -12.52 22.55 -3.57
N LYS A 54 -12.67 21.34 -3.00
CA LYS A 54 -11.62 20.30 -2.91
C LYS A 54 -11.66 19.29 -4.06
N GLY A 55 -12.48 19.51 -5.08
CA GLY A 55 -12.66 18.61 -6.21
C GLY A 55 -13.86 17.68 -6.07
N LEU A 56 -13.94 16.71 -7.00
CA LEU A 56 -15.01 15.73 -7.07
C LEU A 56 -14.96 14.77 -5.87
N LYS A 57 -16.09 14.54 -5.22
CA LYS A 57 -16.22 13.58 -4.12
C LYS A 57 -17.42 12.66 -4.36
N GLN A 58 -17.19 11.36 -4.25
CA GLN A 58 -18.23 10.33 -4.29
C GLN A 58 -18.51 9.82 -2.87
N VAL A 59 -19.79 9.69 -2.51
CA VAL A 59 -20.22 9.16 -1.22
C VAL A 59 -21.27 8.08 -1.43
N TRP A 60 -20.97 6.87 -0.98
CA TRP A 60 -21.85 5.70 -1.13
C TRP A 60 -22.61 5.42 0.16
N SER A 61 -23.92 5.22 0.07
CA SER A 61 -24.80 4.89 1.19
C SER A 61 -25.80 3.79 0.83
N GLY A 62 -26.23 3.03 1.84
CA GLY A 62 -27.04 1.82 1.68
C GLY A 62 -26.42 0.60 2.36
N LYS A 63 -27.15 -0.52 2.36
CA LYS A 63 -26.67 -1.79 2.90
C LYS A 63 -25.44 -2.25 2.11
N VAL A 64 -24.46 -2.81 2.81
CA VAL A 64 -23.29 -3.42 2.15
C VAL A 64 -23.77 -4.71 1.48
N SER A 65 -23.64 -4.79 0.15
CA SER A 65 -24.01 -5.95 -0.66
C SER A 65 -23.04 -6.08 -1.84
N SER A 66 -22.97 -7.28 -2.42
CA SER A 66 -22.17 -7.53 -3.62
C SER A 66 -22.55 -6.61 -4.79
N PHE A 67 -23.82 -6.20 -4.86
CA PHE A 67 -24.28 -5.24 -5.86
C PHE A 67 -23.67 -3.84 -5.67
N ARG A 68 -23.53 -3.37 -4.42
CA ARG A 68 -22.83 -2.11 -4.13
C ARG A 68 -21.39 -2.15 -4.60
N ASP A 69 -20.70 -3.27 -4.39
CA ASP A 69 -19.31 -3.44 -4.82
C ASP A 69 -19.19 -3.44 -6.35
N CYS A 70 -20.16 -4.03 -7.06
CA CYS A 70 -20.26 -3.95 -8.52
C CYS A 70 -20.44 -2.51 -9.01
N CYS A 71 -21.34 -1.74 -8.38
CA CYS A 71 -21.54 -0.33 -8.72
C CYS A 71 -20.28 0.52 -8.50
N GLN A 72 -19.51 0.25 -7.44
CA GLN A 72 -18.23 0.92 -7.19
C GLN A 72 -17.20 0.57 -8.26
N LYS A 73 -17.04 -0.72 -8.56
CA LYS A 73 -16.10 -1.20 -9.59
C LYS A 73 -16.38 -0.64 -10.98
N ALA A 74 -17.64 -0.48 -11.36
CA ALA A 74 -18.02 0.08 -12.66
C ALA A 74 -17.62 1.57 -12.83
N LEU A 75 -17.40 2.28 -11.72
CA LEU A 75 -16.98 3.68 -11.73
C LEU A 75 -15.48 3.85 -11.50
N ASP A 76 -14.80 2.85 -10.94
CA ASP A 76 -13.38 2.88 -10.61
C ASP A 76 -12.43 2.49 -11.78
N GLY A 77 -12.94 2.17 -12.98
CA GLY A 77 -12.08 1.93 -14.15
C GLY A 77 -12.79 1.84 -15.50
N GLU A 78 -12.27 2.57 -16.49
CA GLU A 78 -12.57 2.40 -17.91
C GLU A 78 -12.04 1.05 -18.43
N THR A 79 -12.85 0.33 -19.20
CA THR A 79 -12.41 -0.32 -20.44
C THR A 79 -13.63 -0.66 -21.30
N GLU A 80 -13.71 -0.03 -22.48
CA GLU A 80 -14.50 -0.55 -23.61
C GLU A 80 -14.03 -1.98 -23.94
N PRO A 81 -14.95 -2.92 -24.23
CA PRO A 81 -14.61 -4.30 -24.53
C PRO A 81 -14.08 -4.42 -25.96
N SER A 82 -12.76 -4.55 -26.12
CA SER A 82 -12.19 -5.10 -27.36
C SER A 82 -12.35 -6.61 -27.35
N ALA A 83 -13.26 -7.09 -28.18
CA ALA A 83 -13.42 -8.49 -28.53
C ALA A 83 -12.15 -9.01 -29.23
N LEU A 84 -11.56 -10.06 -28.68
CA LEU A 84 -10.97 -11.16 -29.44
C LEU A 84 -10.80 -12.36 -28.49
N ALA A 85 -11.54 -13.40 -28.82
CA ALA A 85 -11.60 -14.67 -28.13
C ALA A 85 -10.24 -15.39 -28.09
N GLY A 86 -9.95 -16.01 -26.94
CA GLY A 86 -8.79 -16.89 -26.76
C GLY A 86 -8.76 -17.46 -25.34
N ASP A 87 -9.41 -18.61 -25.19
CA ASP A 87 -9.40 -19.58 -24.08
C ASP A 87 -9.61 -19.13 -22.63
N LEU A 88 -10.78 -19.51 -22.13
CA LEU A 88 -11.17 -19.52 -20.73
C LEU A 88 -10.53 -20.71 -20.00
N SER A 89 -9.51 -20.44 -19.19
CA SER A 89 -9.20 -21.27 -18.02
C SER A 89 -9.46 -20.47 -16.75
N ALA A 90 -10.56 -20.82 -16.06
CA ALA A 90 -10.90 -20.61 -14.64
C ALA A 90 -10.68 -19.21 -14.03
N GLY A 91 -11.80 -18.61 -13.58
CA GLY A 91 -11.84 -17.28 -12.97
C GLY A 91 -10.92 -17.12 -11.76
N GLY A 92 -10.00 -16.17 -11.86
CA GLY A 92 -9.20 -15.63 -10.77
C GLY A 92 -8.86 -14.19 -11.12
N GLY A 93 -9.13 -13.25 -10.22
CA GLY A 93 -8.68 -11.87 -10.43
C GLY A 93 -7.17 -11.82 -10.62
N LYS A 94 -6.69 -10.90 -11.46
CA LYS A 94 -5.26 -10.70 -11.77
C LYS A 94 -4.43 -10.65 -10.47
N VAL A 95 -3.49 -11.58 -10.29
CA VAL A 95 -2.67 -11.72 -9.05
C VAL A 95 -1.36 -10.94 -9.11
N THR A 96 -0.95 -10.53 -10.31
CA THR A 96 0.27 -9.75 -10.51
C THR A 96 0.06 -8.66 -11.54
N LEU A 97 0.73 -7.53 -11.34
CA LEU A 97 0.76 -6.43 -12.31
C LEU A 97 1.73 -6.69 -13.48
N LEU A 98 2.41 -7.84 -13.48
CA LEU A 98 3.34 -8.27 -14.51
C LEU A 98 2.71 -9.14 -15.61
N ASP A 99 1.45 -9.57 -15.47
CA ASP A 99 0.81 -10.36 -16.53
C ASP A 99 0.76 -9.56 -17.84
N GLY A 100 1.21 -10.21 -18.92
CA GLY A 100 1.33 -9.63 -20.26
C GLY A 100 2.64 -8.86 -20.49
N LYS A 101 3.55 -8.77 -19.50
CA LYS A 101 4.88 -8.19 -19.73
C LYS A 101 5.76 -9.15 -20.56
N PRO A 102 6.55 -8.62 -21.51
CA PRO A 102 7.37 -9.47 -22.39
C PRO A 102 8.35 -10.37 -21.62
N GLY A 103 8.20 -11.67 -21.81
CA GLY A 103 9.06 -12.71 -21.23
C GLY A 103 8.77 -13.04 -19.77
N PHE A 104 7.66 -12.56 -19.19
CA PHE A 104 7.26 -12.93 -17.84
C PHE A 104 6.94 -14.43 -17.78
N ASP A 105 7.61 -15.13 -16.85
CA ASP A 105 7.59 -16.59 -16.69
C ASP A 105 6.75 -17.06 -15.49
N GLY A 106 6.13 -16.12 -14.76
CA GLY A 106 5.30 -16.43 -13.60
C GLY A 106 6.06 -16.52 -12.28
N LEU A 107 7.36 -16.16 -12.24
CA LEU A 107 8.16 -16.04 -11.02
C LEU A 107 8.62 -14.59 -10.86
N TRP A 108 8.34 -13.97 -9.71
CA TRP A 108 8.76 -12.59 -9.47
C TRP A 108 8.97 -12.25 -8.00
N CYS A 109 9.71 -11.18 -7.77
CA CYS A 109 9.90 -10.55 -6.47
C CYS A 109 9.02 -9.30 -6.33
N GLY A 110 8.42 -9.09 -5.17
CA GLY A 110 7.77 -7.85 -4.77
C GLY A 110 8.49 -7.21 -3.59
N SER A 111 8.44 -5.89 -3.44
CA SER A 111 8.93 -5.21 -2.24
C SER A 111 8.07 -4.02 -1.84
N ASP A 112 7.97 -3.79 -0.52
CA ASP A 112 7.22 -2.70 0.10
C ASP A 112 7.86 -2.31 1.46
N GLU A 113 7.45 -1.17 2.01
CA GLU A 113 7.91 -0.65 3.30
C GLU A 113 6.79 -0.39 4.33
N SER A 114 7.16 -0.37 5.60
CA SER A 114 6.30 0.08 6.70
C SER A 114 7.06 0.98 7.67
N GLY A 115 6.35 1.92 8.31
CA GLY A 115 6.92 2.81 9.31
C GLY A 115 7.50 4.13 8.76
N LYS A 116 7.44 4.38 7.44
CA LYS A 116 7.93 5.63 6.82
C LYS A 116 7.27 6.88 7.40
N GLY A 117 5.96 6.82 7.67
CA GLY A 117 5.16 7.94 8.19
C GLY A 117 5.02 7.99 9.71
N ASP A 118 5.61 7.03 10.42
CA ASP A 118 5.47 6.87 11.86
C ASP A 118 6.62 7.58 12.58
N TYR A 119 6.28 8.46 13.53
CA TYR A 119 7.30 9.19 14.30
C TYR A 119 8.05 8.26 15.25
N PHE A 120 7.32 7.40 15.95
CA PHE A 120 7.87 6.30 16.74
C PHE A 120 8.19 5.09 15.86
N GLY A 121 9.12 4.26 16.33
CA GLY A 121 9.35 2.95 15.75
C GLY A 121 10.26 2.93 14.52
N PRO A 122 10.50 1.74 13.98
CA PRO A 122 11.49 1.52 12.94
C PRO A 122 11.00 2.02 11.57
N LEU A 123 11.90 1.93 10.59
CA LEU A 123 11.53 1.76 9.19
C LEU A 123 11.80 0.29 8.83
N ALA A 124 10.78 -0.42 8.37
CA ALA A 124 10.90 -1.80 7.91
C ALA A 124 10.72 -1.86 6.40
N VAL A 125 11.56 -2.62 5.71
CA VAL A 125 11.45 -2.88 4.26
C VAL A 125 11.50 -4.39 4.07
N ALA A 126 10.59 -4.92 3.26
CA ALA A 126 10.56 -6.35 2.98
C ALA A 126 10.56 -6.61 1.47
N ALA A 127 11.03 -7.80 1.11
CA ALA A 127 10.91 -8.35 -0.23
C ALA A 127 10.46 -9.81 -0.15
N VAL A 128 9.66 -10.25 -1.11
CA VAL A 128 9.11 -11.61 -1.19
C VAL A 128 9.17 -12.08 -2.63
N CYS A 129 9.62 -13.31 -2.86
CA CYS A 129 9.55 -13.99 -4.16
C CYS A 129 8.45 -15.04 -4.16
N LEU A 130 7.59 -14.99 -5.17
CA LEU A 130 6.45 -15.90 -5.35
C LEU A 130 6.38 -16.39 -6.79
N ASP A 131 5.80 -17.58 -6.96
CA ASP A 131 5.28 -18.05 -8.24
C ASP A 131 3.76 -17.81 -8.33
N LEU A 132 3.19 -18.01 -9.53
CA LEU A 132 1.74 -17.85 -9.77
C LEU A 132 0.87 -18.77 -8.90
N GLU A 133 1.34 -19.97 -8.58
CA GLU A 133 0.59 -20.91 -7.74
C GLU A 133 0.46 -20.38 -6.30
N THR A 134 1.60 -20.00 -5.70
CA THR A 134 1.65 -19.44 -4.35
C THR A 134 0.88 -18.12 -4.30
N ALA A 135 0.95 -17.28 -5.33
CA ALA A 135 0.21 -16.03 -5.40
C ALA A 135 -1.33 -16.25 -5.39
N ARG A 136 -1.83 -17.27 -6.10
CA ARG A 136 -3.27 -17.64 -6.04
C ARG A 136 -3.67 -18.17 -4.67
N GLN A 137 -2.79 -18.95 -4.02
CA GLN A 137 -3.02 -19.38 -2.64
C GLN A 137 -3.15 -18.16 -1.70
N TYR A 138 -2.29 -17.15 -1.85
CA TYR A 138 -2.32 -15.95 -1.02
C TYR A 138 -3.59 -15.12 -1.24
N GLN A 139 -4.08 -15.06 -2.49
CA GLN A 139 -5.37 -14.46 -2.81
C GLN A 139 -6.52 -15.14 -2.04
N SER A 140 -6.50 -16.47 -1.94
CA SER A 140 -7.51 -17.23 -1.18
C SER A 140 -7.45 -16.97 0.34
N TRP A 141 -6.29 -16.58 0.87
CA TRP A 141 -6.13 -16.20 2.28
C TRP A 141 -6.60 -14.78 2.59
N GLY A 142 -6.94 -14.01 1.56
CA GLY A 142 -7.30 -12.61 1.67
C GLY A 142 -6.09 -11.70 1.90
N ILE A 143 -4.90 -12.07 1.38
CA ILE A 143 -3.77 -11.15 1.33
C ILE A 143 -4.14 -10.01 0.38
N CYS A 144 -4.22 -8.81 0.93
CA CYS A 144 -4.56 -7.56 0.26
C CYS A 144 -3.79 -6.41 0.93
N ASP A 145 -4.17 -5.15 0.67
CA ASP A 145 -3.55 -3.98 1.31
C ASP A 145 -3.52 -4.14 2.84
N SER A 146 -2.30 -4.15 3.40
CA SER A 146 -2.02 -4.36 4.82
C SER A 146 -2.70 -3.32 5.72
N LYS A 147 -3.06 -2.15 5.18
CA LYS A 147 -3.74 -1.06 5.89
C LYS A 147 -5.18 -1.39 6.29
N ALA A 148 -5.81 -2.36 5.65
CA ALA A 148 -7.17 -2.81 5.97
C ALA A 148 -7.21 -3.91 7.04
N LEU A 149 -6.05 -4.45 7.43
CA LEU A 149 -5.93 -5.62 8.31
C LEU A 149 -5.57 -5.22 9.75
N THR A 150 -6.03 -6.01 10.71
CA THR A 150 -5.65 -5.85 12.12
C THR A 150 -4.25 -6.40 12.37
N ASP A 151 -3.54 -5.89 13.39
CA ASP A 151 -2.20 -6.35 13.75
C ASP A 151 -2.14 -7.88 13.97
N GLY A 152 -3.15 -8.46 14.63
CA GLY A 152 -3.23 -9.91 14.84
C GLY A 152 -3.41 -10.70 13.54
N LYS A 153 -4.18 -10.18 12.58
CA LYS A 153 -4.33 -10.80 11.26
C LYS A 153 -3.04 -10.67 10.43
N ILE A 154 -2.36 -9.53 10.52
CA ILE A 154 -1.05 -9.31 9.90
C ILE A 154 -0.06 -10.36 10.39
N HIS A 155 0.05 -10.57 11.70
CA HIS A 155 0.96 -11.56 12.26
C HIS A 155 0.70 -12.98 11.75
N GLN A 156 -0.57 -13.42 11.79
CA GLN A 156 -0.96 -14.74 11.26
C GLN A 156 -0.65 -14.91 9.77
N LEU A 157 -0.87 -13.87 8.96
CA LEU A 157 -0.55 -13.92 7.53
C LEU A 157 0.97 -13.90 7.30
N ALA A 158 1.72 -13.12 8.08
CA ALA A 158 3.17 -13.04 8.00
C ALA A 158 3.81 -14.41 8.28
N GLU A 159 3.37 -15.13 9.30
CA GLU A 159 3.85 -16.49 9.58
C GLU A 159 3.64 -17.43 8.39
N LYS A 160 2.44 -17.41 7.79
CA LYS A 160 2.16 -18.21 6.59
C LYS A 160 3.07 -17.83 5.43
N ILE A 161 3.23 -16.54 5.16
CA ILE A 161 4.09 -16.04 4.08
C ILE A 161 5.52 -16.51 4.26
N ARG A 162 6.07 -16.46 5.49
CA ARG A 162 7.43 -16.92 5.78
C ARG A 162 7.63 -18.41 5.52
N GLN A 163 6.57 -19.22 5.67
CA GLN A 163 6.60 -20.67 5.47
C GLN A 163 6.44 -21.06 3.99
N THR A 164 5.70 -20.28 3.20
CA THR A 164 5.30 -20.68 1.84
C THR A 164 5.95 -19.88 0.71
N ALA A 165 6.51 -18.70 0.98
CA ALA A 165 7.23 -17.94 -0.05
C ALA A 165 8.49 -18.67 -0.50
N LYS A 166 8.85 -18.54 -1.80
CA LYS A 166 10.09 -19.12 -2.34
C LYS A 166 11.32 -18.58 -1.63
N ALA A 167 11.31 -17.27 -1.41
CA ALA A 167 12.26 -16.58 -0.56
C ALA A 167 11.64 -15.29 -0.05
N HIS A 168 12.14 -14.81 1.08
CA HIS A 168 11.76 -13.51 1.61
C HIS A 168 12.94 -12.88 2.36
N THR A 169 12.87 -11.57 2.55
CA THR A 169 13.83 -10.83 3.39
C THR A 169 13.09 -9.68 4.06
N VAL A 170 13.39 -9.44 5.32
CA VAL A 170 12.88 -8.29 6.07
C VAL A 170 14.05 -7.55 6.70
N LEU A 171 14.16 -6.26 6.39
CA LEU A 171 15.15 -5.36 6.94
C LEU A 171 14.47 -4.38 7.88
N VAL A 172 14.97 -4.30 9.12
CA VAL A 172 14.38 -3.45 10.15
C VAL A 172 15.42 -2.45 10.64
N LEU A 173 15.19 -1.18 10.35
CA LEU A 173 16.05 -0.09 10.78
C LEU A 173 15.45 0.56 12.05
N LYS A 174 15.90 0.10 13.22
CA LYS A 174 15.47 0.63 14.53
C LYS A 174 15.82 2.12 14.67
N PRO A 175 15.08 2.90 15.48
CA PRO A 175 15.18 4.37 15.51
C PRO A 175 16.59 4.93 15.67
N GLN A 176 17.41 4.33 16.54
CA GLN A 176 18.78 4.78 16.76
C GLN A 176 19.63 4.72 15.48
N PHE A 177 19.66 3.57 14.82
CA PHE A 177 20.38 3.39 13.55
C PHE A 177 19.73 4.18 12.40
N TYR A 178 18.40 4.30 12.41
CA TYR A 178 17.68 5.14 11.46
C TYR A 178 18.19 6.59 11.52
N ASN A 179 18.28 7.15 12.73
CA ASN A 179 18.72 8.53 12.93
C ASN A 179 20.17 8.74 12.47
N GLN A 180 21.07 7.80 12.82
CA GLN A 180 22.47 7.83 12.35
C GLN A 180 22.55 7.80 10.82
N ARG A 181 21.80 6.89 10.18
CA ARG A 181 21.79 6.75 8.73
C ARG A 181 21.20 7.98 8.05
N TYR A 182 20.13 8.55 8.59
CA TYR A 182 19.52 9.76 8.06
C TYR A 182 20.48 10.96 8.10
N ILE A 183 21.26 11.12 9.17
CA ILE A 183 22.29 12.17 9.28
C ILE A 183 23.36 11.99 8.20
N GLN A 184 23.85 10.77 7.99
CA GLN A 184 24.83 10.46 6.94
C GLN A 184 24.30 10.78 5.53
N LEU A 185 23.04 10.42 5.24
CA LEU A 185 22.43 10.76 3.95
C LEU A 185 22.35 12.28 3.77
N LYS A 186 21.98 13.01 4.83
CA LYS A 186 21.90 14.47 4.78
C LYS A 186 23.24 15.14 4.54
N SER A 187 24.33 14.64 5.13
CA SER A 187 25.68 15.17 4.85
C SER A 187 26.10 14.96 3.39
N GLN A 188 25.54 13.94 2.73
CA GLN A 188 25.70 13.65 1.30
C GLN A 188 24.67 14.36 0.40
N LYS A 189 23.89 15.32 0.94
CA LYS A 189 22.80 16.02 0.25
C LYS A 189 21.68 15.10 -0.25
N GLN A 190 21.52 13.94 0.36
CA GLN A 190 20.46 12.96 0.07
C GLN A 190 19.27 13.12 1.04
N ASN A 191 18.20 12.36 0.80
CA ASN A 191 16.94 12.45 1.52
C ASN A 191 16.35 11.07 1.84
N LEU A 192 15.19 11.04 2.50
CA LEU A 192 14.50 9.80 2.91
C LEU A 192 14.26 8.84 1.74
N ASN A 193 13.98 9.33 0.54
CA ASN A 193 13.76 8.46 -0.61
C ASN A 193 15.02 7.68 -1.01
N HIS A 194 16.21 8.20 -0.71
CA HIS A 194 17.47 7.48 -0.91
C HIS A 194 17.64 6.35 0.12
N LEU A 195 17.21 6.58 1.37
CA LEU A 195 17.17 5.54 2.40
C LEU A 195 16.25 4.41 2.00
N LEU A 196 15.02 4.75 1.57
CA LEU A 196 14.04 3.78 1.09
C LEU A 196 14.60 3.00 -0.10
N ALA A 197 15.09 3.68 -1.14
CA ALA A 197 15.66 3.02 -2.31
C ALA A 197 16.78 2.04 -1.93
N SER A 198 17.69 2.44 -1.05
CA SER A 198 18.74 1.55 -0.53
C SER A 198 18.18 0.33 0.21
N GLY A 199 17.10 0.49 0.97
CA GLY A 199 16.41 -0.60 1.65
C GLY A 199 15.78 -1.59 0.67
N HIS A 200 15.05 -1.11 -0.34
CA HIS A 200 14.44 -1.97 -1.37
C HIS A 200 15.50 -2.71 -2.19
N ILE A 201 16.57 -2.02 -2.61
CA ILE A 201 17.69 -2.64 -3.34
C ILE A 201 18.31 -3.78 -2.50
N HIS A 202 18.55 -3.54 -1.21
CA HIS A 202 19.14 -4.57 -0.36
C HIS A 202 18.17 -5.75 -0.13
N ALA A 203 16.90 -5.48 0.17
CA ALA A 203 15.91 -6.53 0.42
C ALA A 203 15.69 -7.39 -0.82
N LEU A 204 15.48 -6.77 -1.98
CA LEU A 204 15.35 -7.48 -3.26
C LEU A 204 16.62 -8.24 -3.63
N GLY A 205 17.79 -7.63 -3.46
CA GLY A 205 19.06 -8.28 -3.74
C GLY A 205 19.25 -9.57 -2.92
N ARG A 206 18.89 -9.56 -1.64
CA ARG A 206 18.96 -10.77 -0.79
C ARG A 206 18.01 -11.87 -1.25
N VAL A 207 16.82 -11.51 -1.73
CA VAL A 207 15.85 -12.48 -2.27
C VAL A 207 16.33 -13.04 -3.62
N LEU A 208 16.81 -12.18 -4.52
CA LEU A 208 17.35 -12.58 -5.82
C LEU A 208 18.61 -13.46 -5.70
N GLN A 209 19.43 -13.26 -4.66
CA GLN A 209 20.55 -14.16 -4.36
C GLN A 209 20.10 -15.56 -3.93
N GLN A 210 18.93 -15.68 -3.31
CA GLN A 210 18.36 -16.96 -2.89
C GLN A 210 17.60 -17.66 -4.02
N VAL A 211 17.07 -16.90 -4.98
CA VAL A 211 16.28 -17.38 -6.12
C VAL A 211 16.88 -16.79 -7.42
N PRO A 212 18.06 -17.28 -7.86
CA PRO A 212 18.78 -16.72 -9.01
C PRO A 212 18.04 -16.88 -10.34
N GLU A 213 17.07 -17.80 -10.42
CA GLU A 213 16.19 -18.00 -11.58
C GLU A 213 15.08 -16.94 -11.71
N CYS A 214 14.91 -16.07 -10.72
CA CYS A 214 13.90 -15.01 -10.75
C CYS A 214 14.40 -13.79 -11.56
N HIS A 215 13.76 -13.53 -12.70
CA HIS A 215 14.14 -12.45 -13.61
C HIS A 215 13.20 -11.24 -13.58
N PHE A 216 12.25 -11.20 -12.64
CA PHE A 216 11.26 -10.13 -12.55
C PHE A 216 11.14 -9.60 -11.13
N ALA A 217 11.12 -8.27 -11.00
CA ALA A 217 10.83 -7.62 -9.73
C ALA A 217 9.81 -6.48 -9.91
N LEU A 218 8.96 -6.29 -8.90
CA LEU A 218 8.01 -5.19 -8.81
C LEU A 218 8.18 -4.44 -7.49
N VAL A 219 8.19 -3.11 -7.55
CA VAL A 219 8.33 -2.23 -6.39
C VAL A 219 7.19 -1.21 -6.38
N ASP A 220 6.59 -0.98 -5.21
CA ASP A 220 5.64 0.13 -5.07
C ASP A 220 6.33 1.48 -5.26
N GLN A 221 5.80 2.29 -6.16
CA GLN A 221 6.47 3.52 -6.59
C GLN A 221 6.27 4.66 -5.58
N PHE A 222 7.22 4.82 -4.65
CA PHE A 222 7.21 5.95 -3.70
C PHE A 222 7.86 7.25 -4.24
N THR A 223 8.53 7.20 -5.39
CA THR A 223 9.12 8.38 -6.05
C THR A 223 9.28 8.18 -7.55
N ARG A 224 9.25 9.27 -8.33
CA ARG A 224 9.39 9.23 -9.80
C ARG A 224 10.79 8.86 -10.27
N HIS A 225 11.81 9.26 -9.51
CA HIS A 225 13.21 9.05 -9.87
C HIS A 225 13.94 8.45 -8.68
N ASN A 226 14.44 7.22 -8.85
CA ASN A 226 15.30 6.53 -7.90
C ASN A 226 16.25 5.59 -8.65
N ALA A 227 17.24 5.05 -7.94
CA ALA A 227 18.24 4.16 -8.50
C ALA A 227 17.86 2.67 -8.45
N ILE A 228 16.65 2.31 -8.02
CA ILE A 228 16.30 0.90 -7.72
C ILE A 228 16.45 0.02 -8.96
N SER A 229 15.74 0.35 -10.03
CA SER A 229 15.78 -0.43 -11.27
C SER A 229 17.21 -0.48 -11.84
N SER A 230 17.85 0.68 -12.03
CA SER A 230 19.20 0.72 -12.62
C SER A 230 20.25 -0.02 -11.80
N THR A 231 20.19 0.04 -10.47
CA THR A 231 21.15 -0.65 -9.60
C THR A 231 20.92 -2.16 -9.60
N LEU A 232 19.67 -2.61 -9.54
CA LEU A 232 19.36 -4.05 -9.53
C LEU A 232 19.59 -4.70 -10.89
N GLU A 233 19.17 -4.06 -11.98
CA GLU A 233 19.37 -4.59 -13.35
C GLU A 233 20.86 -4.65 -13.73
N ALA A 234 21.68 -3.73 -13.23
CA ALA A 234 23.13 -3.79 -13.39
C ALA A 234 23.78 -4.90 -12.56
N ALA A 235 23.24 -5.20 -11.37
CA ALA A 235 23.77 -6.21 -10.45
C ALA A 235 23.34 -7.64 -10.82
N TYR A 236 22.16 -7.80 -11.42
CA TYR A 236 21.55 -9.09 -11.77
C TYR A 236 21.22 -9.12 -13.27
N PRO A 237 22.15 -9.58 -14.13
CA PRO A 237 21.93 -9.64 -15.57
C PRO A 237 20.66 -10.42 -15.93
N GLY A 238 19.82 -9.85 -16.79
CA GLY A 238 18.55 -10.46 -17.21
C GLY A 238 17.34 -10.11 -16.33
N LEU A 239 17.56 -9.52 -15.15
CA LEU A 239 16.48 -8.99 -14.31
C LEU A 239 15.78 -7.82 -15.00
N LYS A 240 14.46 -7.77 -14.89
CA LYS A 240 13.63 -6.62 -15.25
C LYS A 240 12.91 -6.09 -14.02
N VAL A 241 13.12 -4.81 -13.70
CA VAL A 241 12.55 -4.20 -12.49
C VAL A 241 11.48 -3.18 -12.87
N TYR A 242 10.25 -3.48 -12.51
CA TYR A 242 9.10 -2.62 -12.72
C TYR A 242 8.79 -1.82 -11.45
N GLN A 243 8.44 -0.56 -11.63
CA GLN A 243 7.92 0.29 -10.55
C GLN A 243 6.53 0.76 -10.96
N GLN A 244 5.53 0.52 -10.12
CA GLN A 244 4.16 0.93 -10.41
C GLN A 244 3.56 1.66 -9.21
N PRO A 245 2.82 2.75 -9.42
CA PRO A 245 1.91 3.27 -8.41
C PRO A 245 0.84 2.21 -8.12
N LYS A 246 0.36 2.17 -6.88
CA LYS A 246 -0.60 1.16 -6.42
C LYS A 246 -0.03 -0.26 -6.49
N GLY A 247 1.24 -0.41 -6.12
CA GLY A 247 1.93 -1.70 -6.12
C GLY A 247 1.22 -2.77 -5.28
N GLU A 248 0.39 -2.37 -4.30
CA GLU A 248 -0.39 -3.27 -3.45
C GLU A 248 -1.40 -4.15 -4.21
N ALA A 249 -1.71 -3.84 -5.47
CA ALA A 249 -2.51 -4.71 -6.34
C ALA A 249 -1.73 -5.95 -6.81
N ASP A 250 -0.40 -5.95 -6.69
CA ASP A 250 0.46 -7.11 -6.95
C ASP A 250 0.63 -7.97 -5.69
N MET A 251 0.47 -9.29 -5.83
CA MET A 251 0.49 -10.20 -4.70
C MET A 251 1.84 -10.28 -3.98
N ALA A 252 2.97 -10.20 -4.70
CA ALA A 252 4.29 -10.25 -4.06
C ALA A 252 4.58 -8.96 -3.28
N VAL A 253 4.13 -7.81 -3.80
CA VAL A 253 4.21 -6.53 -3.08
C VAL A 253 3.28 -6.51 -1.88
N ALA A 254 2.04 -6.99 -2.00
CA ALA A 254 1.11 -7.12 -0.88
C ALA A 254 1.67 -8.03 0.23
N ALA A 255 2.27 -9.17 -0.15
CA ALA A 255 2.95 -10.06 0.80
C ALA A 255 4.14 -9.38 1.49
N ALA A 256 4.95 -8.63 0.75
CA ALA A 256 6.03 -7.83 1.31
C ALA A 256 5.50 -6.76 2.28
N SER A 257 4.38 -6.09 1.96
CA SER A 257 3.71 -5.12 2.82
C SER A 257 3.34 -5.73 4.18
N ILE A 258 2.78 -6.94 4.17
CA ILE A 258 2.43 -7.68 5.38
C ILE A 258 3.67 -7.98 6.22
N LEU A 259 4.75 -8.49 5.61
CA LEU A 259 5.99 -8.79 6.35
C LEU A 259 6.64 -7.54 6.93
N ALA A 260 6.66 -6.43 6.17
CA ALA A 260 7.18 -5.15 6.65
C ALA A 260 6.33 -4.61 7.80
N ARG A 261 5.00 -4.75 7.72
CA ARG A 261 4.07 -4.31 8.77
C ARG A 261 4.19 -5.15 10.04
N ASP A 262 4.27 -6.46 9.92
CA ASP A 262 4.49 -7.39 11.03
C ASP A 262 5.74 -7.01 11.83
N ALA A 263 6.87 -6.86 11.14
CA ALA A 263 8.13 -6.46 11.78
C ALA A 263 8.08 -5.04 12.38
N PHE A 264 7.37 -4.10 11.76
CA PHE A 264 7.14 -2.78 12.34
C PHE A 264 6.35 -2.87 13.66
N VAL A 265 5.27 -3.66 13.68
CA VAL A 265 4.40 -3.82 14.85
C VAL A 265 5.15 -4.52 15.99
N GLU A 266 5.94 -5.54 15.68
CA GLU A 266 6.78 -6.24 16.65
C GLU A 266 7.72 -5.27 17.39
N VAL A 267 8.49 -4.47 16.65
CA VAL A 267 9.40 -3.48 17.26
C VAL A 267 8.64 -2.38 18.00
N MET A 268 7.45 -1.97 17.52
CA MET A 268 6.61 -1.04 18.28
C MET A 268 6.18 -1.62 19.63
N GLY A 269 5.91 -2.93 19.70
CA GLY A 269 5.66 -3.66 20.94
C GLY A 269 6.86 -3.61 21.88
N GLU A 270 8.05 -3.94 21.39
CA GLU A 270 9.31 -3.87 22.16
C GLU A 270 9.53 -2.46 22.74
N LEU A 271 9.38 -1.44 21.89
CA LEU A 271 9.58 -0.04 22.28
C LEU A 271 8.52 0.42 23.30
N SER A 272 7.28 -0.04 23.18
CA SER A 272 6.21 0.27 24.13
C SER A 272 6.48 -0.37 25.50
N GLN A 273 6.95 -1.61 25.53
CA GLN A 273 7.38 -2.27 26.77
C GLN A 273 8.51 -1.49 27.44
N LYS A 274 9.53 -1.08 26.66
CA LYS A 274 10.66 -0.29 27.17
C LYS A 274 10.26 1.12 27.63
N ALA A 275 9.26 1.73 26.97
CA ALA A 275 8.71 3.02 27.37
C ALA A 275 7.84 2.93 28.64
N GLY A 276 7.31 1.74 28.95
CA GLY A 276 6.36 1.51 30.05
C GLY A 276 4.92 1.97 29.74
N PHE A 277 4.61 2.24 28.47
CA PHE A 277 3.26 2.57 28.00
C PHE A 277 3.16 2.37 26.48
N GLU A 278 1.94 2.24 25.97
CA GLU A 278 1.68 2.07 24.54
C GLU A 278 2.12 3.30 23.73
N LEU A 279 3.00 3.09 22.75
CA LEU A 279 3.46 4.14 21.86
C LEU A 279 2.52 4.28 20.66
N PRO A 280 1.98 5.47 20.37
CA PRO A 280 1.07 5.68 19.26
C PRO A 280 1.80 5.57 17.92
N LYS A 281 1.15 4.92 16.96
CA LYS A 281 1.56 4.91 15.55
C LYS A 281 1.23 6.27 14.89
N GLY A 282 1.90 6.59 13.78
CA GLY A 282 1.74 7.81 13.01
C GLY A 282 2.55 9.02 13.53
N GLY A 283 2.29 10.19 12.95
CA GLY A 283 2.99 11.45 13.24
C GLY A 283 2.10 12.55 13.84
N GLY A 284 0.92 12.21 14.37
CA GLY A 284 -0.08 13.16 14.85
C GLY A 284 0.24 13.82 16.20
N SER A 285 -0.73 14.57 16.73
CA SER A 285 -0.63 15.23 18.05
C SER A 285 -0.42 14.25 19.19
N GLN A 286 -1.04 13.06 19.12
CA GLN A 286 -0.87 11.98 20.08
C GLN A 286 0.59 11.52 20.17
N ALA A 287 1.28 11.37 19.03
CA ALA A 287 2.70 11.03 19.00
C ALA A 287 3.57 12.11 19.65
N THR A 288 3.29 13.39 19.40
CA THR A 288 4.01 14.50 20.06
C THR A 288 3.77 14.50 21.58
N ALA A 289 2.54 14.22 22.02
CA ALA A 289 2.22 14.14 23.45
C ALA A 289 2.92 12.97 24.14
N ALA A 290 2.92 11.80 23.51
CA ALA A 290 3.64 10.61 23.98
C ALA A 290 5.15 10.86 24.08
N ALA A 291 5.75 11.53 23.09
CA ALA A 291 7.18 11.88 23.12
C ALA A 291 7.52 12.88 24.23
N ARG A 292 6.66 13.86 24.51
CA ARG A 292 6.83 14.74 25.69
C ARG A 292 6.79 13.95 27.00
N LYS A 293 5.87 12.99 27.13
CA LYS A 293 5.79 12.12 28.30
C LYS A 293 7.08 11.31 28.45
N LEU A 294 7.56 10.73 27.36
CA LEU A 294 8.79 9.93 27.34
C LEU A 294 10.03 10.75 27.70
N ALA A 295 10.16 11.95 27.12
CA ALA A 295 11.28 12.85 27.42
C ALA A 295 11.31 13.29 28.89
N LYS A 296 10.14 13.58 29.48
CA LYS A 296 10.04 13.90 30.92
C LYS A 296 10.41 12.72 31.82
N ALA A 297 10.10 11.50 31.39
CA ALA A 297 10.32 10.30 32.19
C ALA A 297 11.74 9.73 32.07
N GLN A 298 12.34 9.79 30.88
CA GLN A 298 13.62 9.12 30.57
C GLN A 298 14.72 10.08 30.05
N GLY A 299 14.44 11.38 30.00
CA GLY A 299 15.34 12.39 29.41
C GLY A 299 15.17 12.51 27.89
N GLU A 300 15.61 13.65 27.34
CA GLU A 300 15.48 13.93 25.90
C GLU A 300 16.35 13.03 25.03
N GLU A 301 17.56 12.71 25.51
CA GLU A 301 18.52 11.89 24.78
C GLU A 301 17.96 10.49 24.48
N ALA A 302 17.11 9.98 25.37
CA ALA A 302 16.44 8.69 25.21
C ALA A 302 15.56 8.66 23.95
N LEU A 303 14.99 9.79 23.52
CA LEU A 303 14.12 9.87 22.33
C LEU A 303 14.79 9.27 21.08
N SER A 304 16.10 9.44 20.92
CA SER A 304 16.86 8.90 19.80
C SER A 304 16.71 7.38 19.61
N GLN A 305 16.33 6.65 20.66
CA GLN A 305 16.12 5.20 20.67
C GLN A 305 14.70 4.80 20.29
N TYR A 306 13.74 5.73 20.31
CA TYR A 306 12.31 5.45 20.09
C TYR A 306 11.75 6.14 18.85
N VAL A 307 12.27 7.30 18.48
CA VAL A 307 11.68 8.15 17.43
C VAL A 307 12.64 8.48 16.29
N LYS A 308 12.06 8.84 15.15
CA LYS A 308 12.76 9.43 14.01
C LYS A 308 12.95 10.93 14.22
N LEU A 309 14.12 11.35 14.68
CA LEU A 309 14.38 12.71 15.20
C LEU A 309 14.11 13.84 14.20
N HIS A 310 14.31 13.60 12.90
CA HIS A 310 14.10 14.60 11.86
C HIS A 310 12.63 15.00 11.61
N PHE A 311 11.67 14.32 12.24
CA PHE A 311 10.25 14.66 12.09
C PHE A 311 9.93 16.01 12.78
N ALA A 312 8.94 16.72 12.23
CA ALA A 312 8.46 17.98 12.80
C ALA A 312 7.95 17.84 14.24
N ASN A 313 7.56 16.63 14.67
CA ASN A 313 7.16 16.33 16.04
C ASN A 313 8.26 16.69 17.06
N THR A 314 9.52 16.39 16.76
CA THR A 314 10.67 16.68 17.64
C THR A 314 10.80 18.18 17.89
N GLY A 315 10.73 19.00 16.83
CA GLY A 315 10.79 20.46 16.95
C GLY A 315 9.60 21.07 17.71
N LYS A 316 8.49 20.34 17.85
CA LYS A 316 7.32 20.76 18.63
C LYS A 316 7.42 20.38 20.11
N LEU A 317 8.45 19.65 20.53
CA LEU A 317 8.53 19.19 21.91
C LEU A 317 8.73 20.34 22.89
N ARG A 318 9.37 21.46 22.47
CA ARG A 318 9.65 22.67 23.28
C ARG A 318 9.87 22.28 24.75
N LEU A 319 10.93 21.53 24.95
CA LEU A 319 11.36 21.04 26.25
C LEU A 319 12.28 22.08 26.89
#